data_AF-A0A2A5M3G8-F1
#
_entry.id   AF-A0A2A5M3G8-F1
#
_cell.length_a   1.000
_cell.length_b   1.000
_cell.length_c   1.000
_cell.angle_alpha   90.00
_cell.angle_beta   90.00
_cell.angle_gamma   90.00
#
_symmetry.space_group_name_H-M   'P 1'
#
loop_
_entity.id
_entity.type
_entity.pdbx_description
1 polymer ?
#
loop_
_entity_poly.entity_id
_entity_poly.type
_entity_poly.pdbx_seq_one_letter_code
_entity_poly.pdbx_strand_id
1 'polypeptide(L)' 'MRALALDVGLKRIGVALCVDKKIALPLDAVLRKNRNQAANEIKNLLKIHEISLLIVG' A
#
# COMPACT_ATOMS: atom_id res chain seq x y z
N MET A 1 -12.51 -3.53 9.04
CA MET A 1 -12.19 -3.44 7.59
C MET A 1 -10.85 -2.75 7.50
N ARG A 2 -9.85 -3.42 6.92
CA ARG A 2 -8.51 -2.86 6.81
C ARG A 2 -8.32 -2.38 5.38
N ALA A 3 -7.88 -1.14 5.23
CA ALA A 3 -7.65 -0.52 3.93
C ALA A 3 -6.17 -0.20 3.75
N LEU A 4 -5.67 -0.40 2.54
CA LEU A 4 -4.35 0.06 2.12
C LEU A 4 -4.55 1.11 1.02
N ALA A 5 -4.01 2.31 1.22
CA ALA A 5 -4.04 3.39 0.24
C ALA A 5 -2.67 3.53 -0.41
N LEU A 6 -2.67 3.67 -1.74
CA LEU A 6 -1.47 3.80 -2.57
C LEU A 6 -1.50 5.13 -3.33
N ASP A 7 -0.40 5.87 -3.25
CA ASP A 7 -0.11 7.02 -4.11
C ASP A 7 1.00 6.60 -5.09
N VAL A 8 0.61 6.34 -6.35
CA VAL A 8 1.48 5.64 -7.30
C VAL A 8 2.36 6.61 -8.08
N GLY A 9 3.59 6.82 -7.58
CA GLY A 9 4.62 7.56 -8.29
C GLY A 9 5.45 6.73 -9.29
N LEU A 10 6.23 7.45 -10.11
CA LEU A 10 7.16 6.83 -11.06
C LEU A 10 8.36 6.16 -10.39
N LYS A 11 8.84 6.70 -9.26
CA LYS A 11 10.03 6.23 -8.53
C LYS A 11 9.72 5.58 -7.18
N ARG A 12 8.58 5.92 -6.58
CA ARG A 12 8.14 5.41 -5.27
C ARG A 12 6.62 5.34 -5.24
N ILE A 13 6.08 4.43 -4.45
CA ILE A 13 4.65 4.33 -4.16
C ILE A 13 4.48 4.66 -2.67
N GLY A 14 3.77 5.74 -2.37
CA GLY A 14 3.39 6.07 -0.99
C GLY A 14 2.37 5.04 -0.49
N VAL A 15 2.51 4.60 0.75
CA VAL A 15 1.63 3.58 1.33
C VAL A 15 1.08 4.08 2.65
N ALA A 16 -0.23 3.96 2.85
CA ALA A 16 -0.87 4.21 4.13
C ALA A 16 -1.82 3.05 4.50
N LEU A 17 -1.85 2.68 5.77
CA LEU A 17 -2.68 1.63 6.33
C LEU A 17 -3.77 2.24 7.21
N CYS A 18 -5.01 1.79 7.04
CA CYS A 18 -6.09 2.11 7.94
C CYS A 18 -6.66 0.81 8.53
N VAL A 19 -6.58 0.66 9.86
CA VAL A 19 -7.00 -0.58 10.55
C VAL A 19 -8.46 -0.50 11.02
N ASP A 20 -8.94 0.70 11.38
CA ASP A 20 -10.20 0.92 12.09
C ASP A 20 -11.17 1.91 11.39
N LYS A 21 -10.91 2.25 10.11
CA LYS A 21 -11.63 3.25 9.31
C LYS A 21 -11.57 4.70 9.84
N LYS A 22 -10.75 5.02 10.84
CA LYS A 22 -10.70 6.37 11.43
C LYS A 22 -9.45 7.13 11.04
N ILE A 23 -8.30 6.47 11.15
CA ILE A 23 -6.99 7.13 10.98
C ILE A 23 -6.19 6.36 9.93
N ALA A 24 -5.59 7.12 9.00
CA ALA A 24 -4.57 6.59 8.10
C ALA A 24 -3.20 6.69 8.78
N LEU A 25 -2.52 5.56 8.91
CA LEU A 25 -1.16 5.45 9.43
C LEU A 25 -0.19 5.38 8.24
N PRO A 26 0.86 6.21 8.19
CA PRO A 26 1.86 6.10 7.14
C PRO A 26 2.66 4.80 7.29
N LEU A 27 2.96 4.15 6.17
CA LEU A 27 3.94 3.06 6.08
C LEU A 27 5.13 3.50 5.23
N ASP A 28 6.20 2.72 5.28
CA ASP A 28 7.33 2.93 4.39
C ASP A 28 6.90 2.85 2.92
N ALA A 29 7.41 3.79 2.12
CA ALA A 29 7.14 3.83 0.71
C ALA A 29 7.84 2.67 -0.02
N VAL A 30 7.14 2.06 -0.97
CA VAL A 30 7.75 1.07 -1.87
C VAL A 30 8.61 1.81 -2.88
N LEU A 31 9.93 1.59 -2.85
CA LEU A 31 10.83 2.11 -3.89
C LEU A 31 10.65 1.30 -5.17
N ARG A 32 10.17 1.96 -6.21
CA ARG A 32 9.80 1.32 -7.47
C ARG A 32 11.03 1.20 -8.36
N LYS A 33 11.54 -0.03 -8.49
CA LYS A 33 12.58 -0.37 -9.48
C LYS A 33 11.94 -0.76 -10.81
N ASN A 34 10.86 -1.53 -10.75
CA ASN A 34 10.03 -1.90 -11.90
C ASN A 34 8.60 -2.26 -11.44
N ARG A 35 7.67 -2.44 -12.40
CA ARG A 35 6.25 -2.71 -12.10
C ARG A 35 6.03 -4.02 -11.36
N ASN A 36 6.76 -5.08 -11.74
CA ASN A 36 6.56 -6.42 -11.19
C ASN A 36 7.06 -6.49 -9.74
N GLN A 37 8.22 -5.89 -9.45
CA GLN A 37 8.73 -5.79 -8.09
C GLN A 37 7.78 -5.00 -7.19
N ALA A 38 7.35 -3.80 -7.63
CA ALA A 38 6.40 -3.01 -6.87
C ALA A 38 5.08 -3.76 -6.62
N ALA A 39 4.52 -4.42 -7.64
CA ALA A 39 3.29 -5.20 -7.51
C ALA A 39 3.45 -6.37 -6.52
N ASN A 40 4.59 -7.05 -6.53
CA ASN A 40 4.86 -8.14 -5.59
C ASN A 40 5.01 -7.65 -4.14
N GLU A 41 5.67 -6.52 -3.93
CA GLU A 41 5.79 -5.93 -2.59
C GLU A 41 4.43 -5.47 -2.05
N ILE A 42 3.62 -4.78 -2.88
CA ILE A 42 2.25 -4.42 -2.52
C ILE A 42 1.42 -5.68 -2.22
N LYS A 43 1.52 -6.73 -3.04
CA LYS A 43 0.82 -8.00 -2.81
C LYS A 43 1.18 -8.64 -1.46
N ASN A 44 2.43 -8.53 -1.03
CA ASN A 44 2.86 -9.00 0.28
C ASN A 44 2.26 -8.16 1.41
N LEU A 45 2.24 -6.82 1.28
CA LEU A 45 1.59 -5.93 2.25
C LEU A 45 0.09 -6.24 2.38
N LEU A 46 -0.61 -6.48 1.27
CA LEU A 46 -2.03 -6.86 1.28
C LEU A 46 -2.29 -8.11 2.12
N LYS A 47 -1.40 -9.12 2.01
CA LYS A 47 -1.50 -10.38 2.76
C LYS A 47 -1.16 -10.19 4.24
N ILE A 48 -0.02 -9.55 4.53
CA ILE A 48 0.48 -9.35 5.91
C ILE A 48 -0.54 -8.59 6.75
N HIS A 49 -1.17 -7.58 6.16
CA HIS A 49 -2.14 -6.74 6.87
C HIS A 49 -3.59 -7.19 6.72
N GLU A 50 -3.86 -8.29 5.99
CA GLU A 50 -5.23 -8.80 5.76
C GLU A 50 -6.16 -7.70 5.21
N ILE A 51 -5.68 -7.03 4.16
CA ILE A 51 -6.37 -5.89 3.56
C ILE A 51 -7.62 -6.35 2.83
N SER A 52 -8.75 -5.71 3.11
CA SER A 52 -10.02 -5.96 2.43
C SER A 52 -10.43 -4.86 1.45
N LEU A 53 -9.77 -3.71 1.48
CA LEU A 53 -9.99 -2.62 0.54
C LEU A 53 -8.65 -2.02 0.09
N LEU A 54 -8.41 -1.98 -1.22
CA LEU A 54 -7.27 -1.27 -1.82
C LEU A 54 -7.76 0.04 -2.46
N ILE A 55 -7.15 1.15 -2.08
CA ILE A 55 -7.44 2.48 -2.62
C ILE A 55 -6.22 2.95 -3.41
N VAL A 56 -6.43 3.48 -4.61
CA VAL A 56 -5.34 3.93 -5.49
C VAL A 56 -5.64 5.36 -5.94
N GLY A 57 -4.69 6.27 -5.68
CA GLY A 57 -4.67 7.65 -6.19
C GLY A 57 -3.71 7.84 -7.35
#